data_AF-A0A2D4HLP5-F1
#
_entry.id   AF-A0A2D4HLP5-F1
#
_cell.length_a   1.000
_cell.length_b   1.000
_cell.length_c   1.000
_cell.angle_alpha   90.00
_cell.angle_beta   90.00
_cell.angle_gamma   90.00
#
_symmetry.space_group_name_H-M   'P 1'
#
loop_
_entity.id
_entity.type
_entity.pdbx_description
1 polymer ?
#
loop_
_entity_poly.entity_id
_entity_poly.type
_entity_poly.pdbx_seq_one_letter_code
_entity_poly.pdbx_strand_id
1 'polypeptide(L)'
;MTFFFKENKKEDTSLQNLWDTMKAYARGVIIDYTKKRNIKQKKTFNLLEDEYKRLEKELQKTPQKKDIKTKMEIIKHKMGLTEKEELAQKIKSAKQNYFED
;
A
#
# COMPACT_ATOMS: atom_id res chain seq x y z
N MET A 1 7.92 2.90 -20.31
CA MET A 1 7.26 3.56 -21.46
C MET A 1 8.05 3.43 -22.74
N THR A 2 9.36 3.68 -22.72
CA THR A 2 10.25 3.54 -23.88
C THR A 2 10.13 2.18 -24.58
N PHE A 3 10.05 1.08 -23.83
CA PHE A 3 9.82 -0.26 -24.37
C PHE A 3 8.47 -0.37 -25.12
N PHE A 4 7.36 0.05 -24.50
CA PHE A 4 6.02 -0.03 -25.11
C PHE A 4 5.94 0.68 -26.47
N PHE A 5 6.43 1.92 -26.56
CA PHE A 5 6.42 2.69 -27.80
C PHE A 5 7.45 2.21 -28.82
N LYS A 6 8.47 1.45 -28.41
CA LYS A 6 9.43 0.82 -29.32
C LYS A 6 8.80 -0.38 -30.03
N GLU A 7 8.05 -1.20 -29.29
CA GLU A 7 7.45 -2.44 -29.81
C GLU A 7 6.14 -2.21 -30.58
N ASN A 8 5.46 -1.06 -30.39
CA ASN A 8 4.15 -0.78 -30.99
C ASN A 8 4.20 0.34 -32.04
N LYS A 9 5.13 0.26 -33.01
CA LYS A 9 5.31 1.27 -34.09
C LYS A 9 4.70 0.89 -35.44
N LYS A 10 3.75 -0.03 -35.50
CA LYS A 10 3.14 -0.42 -36.79
C LYS A 10 2.40 0.77 -37.40
N GLU A 11 2.71 1.08 -38.65
CA GLU A 11 2.21 2.24 -39.40
C GLU A 11 0.67 2.30 -39.47
N ASP A 12 -0.01 1.15 -39.39
CA ASP A 12 -1.48 1.06 -39.45
C ASP A 12 -2.19 1.25 -38.09
N THR A 13 -1.45 1.53 -37.01
CA THR A 13 -2.06 1.68 -35.68
C THR A 13 -2.51 3.11 -35.47
N SER A 14 -3.82 3.33 -35.29
CA SER A 14 -4.33 4.67 -34.99
C SER A 14 -3.71 5.20 -33.69
N LEU A 15 -3.44 6.51 -33.65
CA LEU A 15 -2.88 7.18 -32.46
C LEU A 15 -3.77 6.97 -31.24
N GLN A 16 -5.09 6.93 -31.44
CA GLN A 16 -6.07 6.66 -30.40
C GLN A 16 -5.88 5.25 -29.80
N ASN A 17 -5.79 4.22 -30.65
CA ASN A 17 -5.58 2.84 -30.20
C ASN A 17 -4.23 2.69 -29.48
N LEU A 18 -3.19 3.35 -29.98
CA LEU A 18 -1.88 3.36 -29.32
C LEU A 18 -1.97 4.00 -27.92
N TRP A 19 -2.67 5.13 -27.79
CA TRP A 19 -2.85 5.84 -26.52
C TRP A 19 -3.70 5.06 -25.51
N ASP A 20 -4.80 4.45 -25.96
CA ASP A 20 -5.68 3.65 -25.10
C ASP A 20 -4.97 2.39 -24.60
N THR A 21 -4.25 1.69 -25.50
CA THR A 21 -3.45 0.51 -25.15
C THR A 21 -2.34 0.89 -24.17
N MET A 22 -1.69 2.03 -24.39
CA MET A 22 -0.69 2.57 -23.49
C MET A 22 -1.27 2.79 -22.09
N LYS A 23 -2.38 3.53 -21.98
CA LYS A 23 -3.07 3.78 -20.69
C LYS A 23 -3.41 2.47 -19.99
N ALA A 24 -3.94 1.47 -20.70
CA ALA A 24 -4.26 0.16 -20.14
C ALA A 24 -3.00 -0.55 -19.61
N TYR A 25 -1.91 -0.55 -20.37
CA TYR A 25 -0.63 -1.11 -19.95
C TYR A 25 -0.08 -0.42 -18.70
N ALA A 26 -0.05 0.91 -18.65
CA ALA A 26 0.39 1.65 -17.45
C ALA A 26 -0.46 1.30 -16.23
N ARG A 27 -1.79 1.28 -16.39
CA ARG A 27 -2.71 0.90 -15.30
C ARG A 27 -2.38 -0.50 -14.79
N GLY A 28 -2.16 -1.47 -15.67
CA GLY A 28 -1.77 -2.83 -15.29
C GLY A 28 -0.49 -2.87 -14.45
N VAL A 29 0.55 -2.14 -14.87
CA VAL A 29 1.82 -2.06 -14.13
C VAL A 29 1.64 -1.42 -12.74
N ILE A 30 0.87 -0.32 -12.66
CA ILE A 30 0.58 0.38 -11.40
C ILE A 30 -0.21 -0.53 -10.45
N ILE A 31 -1.20 -1.28 -10.97
CA ILE A 31 -2.02 -2.22 -10.19
C ILE A 31 -1.15 -3.34 -9.61
N ASP A 32 -0.29 -3.97 -10.42
CA ASP A 32 0.60 -5.04 -9.94
C ASP A 32 1.56 -4.54 -8.86
N TYR A 33 2.20 -3.40 -9.09
CA TYR A 33 3.09 -2.77 -8.11
C TYR A 33 2.36 -2.45 -6.80
N THR A 34 1.19 -1.84 -6.89
CA THR A 34 0.37 -1.48 -5.72
C THR A 34 -0.07 -2.72 -4.95
N LYS A 35 -0.48 -3.79 -5.64
CA LYS A 35 -0.82 -5.07 -5.03
C LYS A 35 0.34 -5.65 -4.23
N LYS A 36 1.54 -5.72 -4.83
CA LYS A 36 2.76 -6.21 -4.14
C LYS A 36 3.10 -5.37 -2.92
N ARG A 37 3.04 -4.03 -3.05
CA ARG A 37 3.26 -3.10 -1.95
C ARG A 37 2.25 -3.32 -0.81
N ASN A 38 0.97 -3.47 -1.12
CA ASN A 38 -0.09 -3.69 -0.12
C ASN A 38 0.10 -5.02 0.63
N ILE A 39 0.48 -6.10 -0.07
CA ILE A 39 0.81 -7.38 0.56
C ILE A 39 1.98 -7.22 1.54
N LYS A 40 3.04 -6.51 1.15
CA LYS A 40 4.20 -6.26 2.02
C LYS A 40 3.81 -5.44 3.25
N GLN A 41 3.05 -4.36 3.06
CA GLN A 41 2.56 -3.53 4.16
C GLN A 41 1.70 -4.34 5.15
N LYS A 42 0.77 -5.17 4.65
CA LYS A 42 -0.06 -6.03 5.49
C LYS A 42 0.77 -7.03 6.29
N LYS A 43 1.79 -7.64 5.68
CA LYS A 43 2.72 -8.53 6.40
C LYS A 43 3.45 -7.78 7.52
N THR A 44 3.98 -6.59 7.25
CA THR A 44 4.64 -5.77 8.27
C THR A 44 3.69 -5.39 9.41
N PHE A 45 2.44 -5.02 9.08
CA PHE A 45 1.43 -4.68 10.08
C PHE A 45 1.12 -5.87 10.99
N ASN A 46 0.89 -7.05 10.42
CA ASN A 46 0.64 -8.26 11.20
C ASN A 46 1.83 -8.60 12.13
N LEU A 47 3.07 -8.43 11.67
CA LEU A 47 4.26 -8.64 12.50
C LEU A 47 4.31 -7.66 13.68
N LEU A 48 4.00 -6.38 13.44
CA LEU A 48 3.92 -5.36 14.50
C LEU A 48 2.80 -5.68 15.50
N GLU A 49 1.65 -6.16 15.02
CA GLU A 49 0.54 -6.57 15.87
C GLU A 49 0.91 -7.78 16.75
N ASP A 50 1.58 -8.78 16.18
CA ASP A 50 2.06 -9.95 16.93
C ASP A 50 3.15 -9.57 17.95
N GLU A 51 4.06 -8.66 17.59
CA GLU A 51 5.06 -8.11 18.51
C GLU A 51 4.39 -7.36 19.66
N TYR A 52 3.39 -6.53 19.37
CA TYR A 52 2.61 -5.82 20.39
C TYR A 52 1.93 -6.79 21.37
N LYS A 53 1.27 -7.85 20.87
CA LYS A 53 0.63 -8.88 21.70
C LYS A 53 1.64 -9.63 22.58
N ARG A 54 2.86 -9.86 22.09
CA ARG A 54 3.94 -10.48 22.89
C ARG A 54 4.40 -9.55 24.01
N LEU A 55 4.65 -8.28 23.70
CA LEU A 55 5.06 -7.27 24.67
C LEU A 55 3.98 -7.05 25.73
N GLU A 56 2.70 -7.08 25.36
CA GLU A 56 1.59 -6.99 26.30
C GLU A 56 1.60 -8.16 27.31
N LYS A 57 1.79 -9.40 26.84
CA LYS A 57 1.94 -10.58 27.71
C LYS A 57 3.17 -10.49 28.61
N GLU A 58 4.28 -9.93 28.13
CA GLU A 58 5.48 -9.73 28.95
C GLU A 58 5.26 -8.67 30.02
N LEU A 59 4.56 -7.58 29.69
CA LEU A 59 4.24 -6.51 30.62
C LEU A 59 3.29 -7.00 31.73
N GLN A 60 2.33 -7.89 31.42
CA GLN A 60 1.48 -8.54 32.44
C GLN A 60 2.31 -9.32 33.47
N LYS A 61 3.40 -9.98 33.05
CA LYS A 61 4.30 -10.73 33.95
C LYS A 61 5.28 -9.83 34.69
N THR A 62 5.72 -8.74 34.05
CA THR A 62 6.71 -7.81 34.60
C THR A 62 6.26 -6.34 34.43
N PRO A 63 5.39 -5.83 35.31
CA PRO A 63 4.72 -4.54 35.11
C PRO A 63 5.64 -3.30 35.16
N GLN A 64 6.83 -3.43 35.76
CA GLN A 64 7.72 -2.30 36.04
C GLN A 64 8.69 -1.99 34.89
N LYS A 65 8.68 -2.77 33.81
CA LYS A 65 9.58 -2.60 32.66
C LYS A 65 9.16 -1.42 31.77
N LYS A 66 9.71 -0.23 32.06
CA LYS A 66 9.45 1.01 31.30
C LYS A 66 9.88 0.91 29.84
N ASP A 67 10.93 0.15 29.54
CA ASP A 67 11.45 -0.09 28.20
C ASP A 67 10.45 -0.81 27.29
N ILE A 68 9.71 -1.80 27.82
CA ILE A 68 8.63 -2.49 27.11
C ILE A 68 7.51 -1.52 26.75
N LYS A 69 7.12 -0.66 27.72
CA LYS A 69 6.08 0.33 27.51
C LYS A 69 6.44 1.32 26.40
N THR A 70 7.67 1.82 26.37
CA THR A 70 8.16 2.70 25.30
C THR A 70 8.15 2.00 23.94
N LYS A 71 8.57 0.73 23.86
CA LYS A 71 8.50 -0.04 22.61
C LYS A 71 7.06 -0.22 22.12
N MET A 72 6.12 -0.52 23.02
CA MET A 72 4.70 -0.63 22.69
C MET A 72 4.12 0.69 22.15
N GLU A 73 4.48 1.84 22.73
CA GLU A 73 4.07 3.16 22.23
C GLU A 73 4.59 3.44 20.82
N ILE A 74 5.85 3.10 20.54
CA ILE A 74 6.43 3.21 19.19
C ILE A 74 5.69 2.32 18.19
N ILE A 75 5.42 1.06 18.55
CA ILE A 75 4.69 0.12 17.68
C ILE A 75 3.28 0.64 17.40
N LYS A 76 2.56 1.09 18.44
CA LYS A 76 1.22 1.66 18.32
C LYS A 76 1.22 2.89 17.41
N HIS A 77 2.22 3.76 17.53
CA HIS A 77 2.37 4.91 16.65
C HIS A 77 2.59 4.50 15.18
N LYS A 78 3.48 3.52 14.93
CA LYS A 78 3.73 3.00 13.57
C LYS A 78 2.47 2.39 12.95
N MET A 79 1.73 1.57 13.71
CA MET A 79 0.45 1.02 13.25
C MET A 79 -0.55 2.11 12.90
N GLY A 80 -0.69 3.13 13.75
CA GLY A 80 -1.60 4.25 13.51
C GLY A 80 -1.22 5.10 12.28
N LEU A 81 0.07 5.22 11.95
CA LEU A 81 0.49 5.86 10.70
C LEU A 81 0.03 5.04 9.48
N THR A 82 0.22 3.72 9.49
CA THR A 82 -0.22 2.84 8.42
C THR A 82 -1.74 2.87 8.21
N GLU A 83 -2.52 2.89 9.29
CA GLU A 83 -3.99 2.98 9.21
C GLU A 83 -4.45 4.32 8.59
N LYS A 84 -3.79 5.43 8.94
CA LYS A 84 -4.07 6.75 8.36
C LYS A 84 -3.78 6.79 6.87
N GLU A 85 -2.67 6.21 6.43
CA GLU A 85 -2.33 6.09 5.02
C GLU A 85 -3.39 5.27 4.25
N GLU A 86 -3.84 4.15 4.82
CA GLU A 86 -4.89 3.33 4.21
C GLU A 86 -6.22 4.08 4.10
N LEU A 87 -6.60 4.82 5.14
CA LEU A 87 -7.81 5.64 5.15
C LEU A 87 -7.74 6.74 4.09
N ALA A 88 -6.62 7.46 3.99
CA ALA A 88 -6.42 8.49 2.98
C ALA A 88 -6.55 7.92 1.55
N GLN A 89 -6.01 6.72 1.31
CA GLN A 89 -6.14 6.04 0.04
C GLN A 89 -7.59 5.65 -0.27
N LYS A 90 -8.33 5.12 0.70
CA LYS A 90 -9.77 4.81 0.55
C LYS A 90 -10.60 6.04 0.24
N ILE A 91 -10.34 7.16 0.92
CA ILE A 91 -11.01 8.45 0.64
C ILE A 91 -10.73 8.91 -0.80
N LYS A 92 -9.47 8.82 -1.23
CA LYS A 92 -9.09 9.19 -2.60
C LYS A 92 -9.83 8.33 -3.63
N SER A 93 -9.86 7.02 -3.45
CA SER A 93 -10.59 6.10 -4.35
C SER A 93 -12.09 6.35 -4.34
N ALA A 94 -12.70 6.58 -3.18
CA ALA A 94 -14.13 6.90 -3.09
C ALA A 94 -14.48 8.20 -3.84
N LYS A 95 -13.64 9.23 -3.73
CA LYS A 95 -13.81 10.47 -4.51
C LYS A 95 -13.70 10.22 -6.01
N GLN A 96 -12.71 9.45 -6.45
CA GLN A 96 -12.54 9.14 -7.88
C GLN A 96 -13.78 8.45 -8.44
N ASN A 97 -14.29 7.43 -7.75
CA ASN A 97 -15.49 6.71 -8.19
C ASN A 97 -16.71 7.63 -8.28
N TYR A 98 -16.88 8.56 -7.34
CA TYR A 98 -18.00 9.51 -7.34
C TYR A 98 -17.99 10.49 -8.54
N PHE A 99 -16.83 10.82 -9.09
CA PHE A 99 -16.69 11.75 -10.22
C PHE A 99 -16.51 11.05 -11.57
N GLU A 100 -16.44 9.72 -11.60
CA GLU A 100 -16.41 8.91 -12.83
C GLU A 100 -17.80 8.34 -13.21
N ASP A 101 -18.80 8.47 -12.31
CA ASP A 101 -20.24 8.30 -12.57
C ASP A 101 -20.91 9.64 -12.94
#